data_AF-A0A7R9XCK8-F1
#
_entry.id   AF-A0A7R9XCK8-F1
#
_cell.length_a   1.000
_cell.length_b   1.000
_cell.length_c   1.000
_cell.angle_alpha   90.00
_cell.angle_beta   90.00
_cell.angle_gamma   90.00
#
_symmetry.space_group_name_H-M   'P 1'
#
loop_
_entity.id
_entity.type
_entity.pdbx_description
1 polymer ?
#
loop_
_entity_poly.entity_id
_entity_poly.type
_entity_poly.pdbx_seq_one_letter_code
_entity_poly.pdbx_strand_id
1 'polypeptide(L)' 'DEDTAWKFFERGLFAIVGMFRYEEAFKVYNRRLLEDVIEDNVDYIEMRGFLPTLTDLKGNEMPERRTIELYKD' A
#
# COMPACT_ATOMS: atom_id res chain seq x y z
N ASP A 1 -19.89 -18.06 8.69
CA ASP A 1 -19.65 -18.65 7.37
C ASP A 1 -18.39 -18.01 6.81
N GLU A 2 -17.34 -18.82 6.62
CA GLU A 2 -15.99 -18.36 6.26
C GLU A 2 -15.98 -17.66 4.90
N ASP A 3 -16.65 -18.25 3.91
CA ASP A 3 -16.77 -17.71 2.56
C ASP A 3 -17.40 -16.31 2.54
N THR A 4 -18.44 -16.11 3.35
CA THR A 4 -19.08 -14.80 3.46
C THR A 4 -18.12 -13.75 4.01
N ALA A 5 -17.35 -14.08 5.06
CA ALA A 5 -16.36 -13.16 5.63
C ALA A 5 -15.27 -12.79 4.61
N TRP A 6 -14.80 -13.77 3.83
CA TRP A 6 -13.75 -13.55 2.84
C TRP A 6 -14.19 -12.62 1.71
N LYS A 7 -15.42 -12.79 1.22
CA LYS A 7 -16.00 -11.88 0.20
C LYS A 7 -16.10 -10.43 0.69
N PHE A 8 -16.42 -10.22 1.97
CA PHE A 8 -16.47 -8.86 2.53
C PHE A 8 -15.09 -8.24 2.64
N PHE A 9 -14.09 -9.03 3.08
CA PHE A 9 -12.71 -8.58 3.19
C PHE A 9 -12.13 -8.15 1.83
N GLU A 10 -12.26 -9.01 0.81
CA GLU A 10 -11.75 -8.71 -0.53
C GLU A 10 -12.42 -7.48 -1.14
N ARG A 11 -13.73 -7.32 -0.98
CA ARG A 11 -14.46 -6.12 -1.46
C ARG A 11 -13.94 -4.85 -0.83
N GLY A 12 -13.62 -4.88 0.46
CA GLY A 12 -13.01 -3.75 1.17
C GLY A 12 -11.67 -3.37 0.54
N LEU A 13 -10.78 -4.35 0.34
CA LEU A 13 -9.48 -4.14 -0.31
C LEU A 13 -9.61 -3.60 -1.73
N PHE A 14 -10.51 -4.16 -2.55
CA PHE A 14 -10.74 -3.69 -3.92
C PHE A 14 -11.28 -2.26 -3.97
N ALA A 15 -12.14 -1.86 -3.02
CA ALA A 15 -12.70 -0.51 -2.99
C ALA A 15 -11.61 0.56 -2.77
N ILE A 16 -10.52 0.21 -2.09
CA ILE A 16 -9.45 1.14 -1.73
C ILE A 16 -8.18 1.00 -2.59
N VAL A 17 -8.13 0.02 -3.51
CA VAL A 17 -6.93 -0.27 -4.32
C VAL A 17 -6.47 0.92 -5.17
N GLY A 18 -7.40 1.76 -5.63
CA GLY A 18 -7.08 2.96 -6.39
C GLY A 18 -6.26 3.98 -5.58
N MET A 19 -6.50 4.08 -4.26
CA MET A 19 -5.71 4.94 -3.38
C MET A 19 -4.27 4.45 -3.26
N PHE A 20 -4.05 3.13 -3.26
CA PHE A 20 -2.72 2.53 -3.23
C PHE A 20 -1.97 2.60 -4.56
N ARG A 21 -2.64 2.94 -5.67
CA ARG A 21 -1.99 3.17 -6.97
C ARG A 21 -1.54 4.61 -7.15
N TYR A 22 -2.11 5.57 -6.45
CA TYR A 22 -1.66 6.95 -6.55
C TYR A 22 -0.35 7.16 -5.79
N GLU A 23 0.71 7.60 -6.48
CA GLU A 23 2.08 7.68 -5.94
C GLU A 23 2.17 8.42 -4.60
N GLU A 24 1.60 9.61 -4.51
CA GLU A 24 1.67 10.42 -3.29
C GLU A 24 0.90 9.80 -2.13
N ALA A 25 -0.26 9.18 -2.40
CA ALA A 25 -1.01 8.46 -1.37
C ALA A 25 -0.26 7.22 -0.89
N PHE A 26 0.37 6.49 -1.80
CA PHE A 26 1.20 5.33 -1.48
C PHE A 26 2.39 5.70 -0.58
N LYS A 27 3.07 6.81 -0.90
CA LYS A 27 4.17 7.33 -0.07
C LYS A 27 3.71 7.70 1.34
N VAL A 28 2.61 8.44 1.45
CA VAL A 28 2.05 8.84 2.75
C VAL A 28 1.62 7.62 3.57
N TYR A 29 1.01 6.62 2.92
CA TYR A 29 0.59 5.39 3.57
C TYR A 29 1.78 4.63 4.18
N ASN A 30 2.83 4.36 3.38
CA ASN A 30 3.99 3.60 3.87
C ASN A 30 4.70 4.32 5.01
N ARG A 31 4.85 5.65 4.91
CA ARG A 31 5.45 6.43 5.98
C ARG A 31 4.65 6.33 7.28
N ARG A 32 3.32 6.50 7.22
CA ARG A 32 2.46 6.38 8.41
C ARG A 32 2.50 4.99 9.01
N LEU A 33 2.48 3.96 8.16
CA LEU A 33 2.62 2.58 8.61
C LEU A 33 3.90 2.38 9.41
N LEU A 34 5.04 2.94 8.96
CA LEU A 34 6.31 2.88 9.68
C LEU A 34 6.29 3.70 10.98
N GLU A 35 5.67 4.88 10.98
CA GLU A 35 5.49 5.71 12.18
C GLU A 35 4.66 4.96 13.24
N ASP A 36 3.55 4.32 12.83
CA ASP A 36 2.65 3.57 13.71
C ASP A 36 3.35 2.36 14.37
N VAL A 37 4.18 1.62 13.61
CA VAL A 37 4.92 0.46 14.18
C VAL A 37 6.05 0.91 15.11
N ILE A 38 6.71 2.04 14.82
CA ILE A 38 7.72 2.62 15.72
C ILE A 38 7.05 3.08 17.02
N GLU A 39 5.87 3.71 16.94
CA GLU A 39 5.09 4.11 18.12
C GLU A 39 4.71 2.90 19.00
N ASP A 40 4.46 1.74 18.37
CA ASP A 40 4.20 0.46 19.05
C ASP A 40 5.50 -0.27 19.49
N ASN A 41 6.65 0.41 19.46
CA ASN A 41 7.96 -0.11 19.88
C ASN A 41 8.39 -1.37 19.09
N VAL A 42 8.07 -1.40 17.80
CA VAL A 42 8.51 -2.41 16.83
C VAL A 42 9.60 -1.83 15.93
N ASP A 43 10.80 -2.43 15.98
CA ASP A 43 11.97 -1.93 15.26
C ASP A 43 12.13 -2.50 13.84
N TYR A 44 11.37 -3.55 13.49
CA TYR A 44 11.49 -4.24 12.21
C TYR A 44 10.20 -4.90 11.77
N ILE A 45 9.85 -4.75 10.49
CA ILE A 45 8.71 -5.42 9.86
C ILE A 45 9.11 -6.01 8.50
N GLU A 46 8.56 -7.18 8.18
CA GLU A 46 8.56 -7.74 6.83
C GLU A 46 7.16 -7.66 6.25
N MET A 47 7.00 -6.84 5.22
CA MET A 47 5.72 -6.66 4.56
C MET A 47 5.60 -7.52 3.31
N ARG A 48 4.47 -8.22 3.17
CA ARG A 48 4.08 -8.84 1.90
C ARG A 48 3.42 -7.81 1.01
N GLY A 49 4.24 -7.10 0.23
CA GLY A 49 3.77 -6.13 -0.75
C GLY A 49 3.24 -6.80 -2.02
N PHE A 50 2.14 -6.27 -2.57
CA PHE A 50 1.62 -6.66 -3.89
C PHE A 50 2.20 -5.83 -5.05
N LEU A 51 3.14 -4.91 -4.75
CA LEU A 51 3.89 -4.08 -5.70
C LEU A 51 3.02 -3.44 -6.80
N PRO A 52 2.08 -2.53 -6.47
CA PRO A 52 1.24 -1.90 -7.48
C PRO A 52 2.05 -1.11 -8.49
N THR A 53 1.60 -1.10 -9.74
CA THR A 53 1.96 -0.05 -10.70
C THR A 53 1.38 1.27 -10.20
N LEU A 54 2.28 2.22 -9.91
CA LEU A 54 1.87 3.54 -9.42
C LEU A 54 1.48 4.46 -10.57
N THR A 55 0.65 5.44 -10.28
CA THR A 55 0.16 6.44 -11.22
C THR A 55 0.29 7.84 -10.65
N ASP A 56 0.59 8.83 -11.50
CA ASP A 56 0.49 10.24 -11.14
C ASP A 56 -0.98 10.74 -11.19
N LEU A 57 -1.20 12.02 -10.87
CA LEU A 57 -2.54 12.65 -10.94
C LEU A 57 -3.14 12.67 -12.36
N LYS A 58 -2.31 12.55 -13.40
CA LYS A 58 -2.74 12.53 -14.80
C LYS A 58 -3.03 11.11 -15.29
N GLY A 59 -2.80 10.10 -14.45
CA GLY A 59 -2.96 8.69 -14.77
C GLY A 59 -1.79 8.09 -15.54
N ASN A 60 -0.64 8.77 -15.60
CA ASN A 60 0.56 8.18 -16.20
C ASN A 60 1.12 7.09 -15.28
N GLU A 61 1.34 5.91 -15.82
CA GLU A 61 1.96 4.80 -15.09
C GLU A 61 3.45 5.06 -14.85
N MET A 62 3.90 4.78 -13.63
CA MET A 62 5.30 4.83 -13.25
C MET A 62 5.98 3.48 -13.51
N PRO A 63 7.30 3.44 -13.75
CA PRO A 63 8.04 2.19 -13.86
C PRO A 63 7.92 1.36 -12.57
N GLU A 64 7.85 0.03 -12.68
CA GLU A 64 7.71 -0.87 -11.51
C GLU A 64 8.76 -0.63 -10.42
N ARG A 65 10.00 -0.29 -10.83
CA ARG A 65 11.10 0.04 -9.92
C ARG A 65 10.75 1.20 -8.99
N ARG A 66 9.88 2.12 -9.41
CA ARG A 66 9.46 3.28 -8.61
C ARG A 66 8.79 2.85 -7.31
N THR A 67 7.94 1.82 -7.36
CA THR A 67 7.26 1.27 -6.18
C THR A 67 8.27 0.73 -5.17
N ILE A 68 9.33 0.07 -5.65
CA ILE A 68 10.42 -0.44 -4.80
C ILE A 68 11.23 0.70 -4.18
N GLU A 69 11.48 1.77 -4.93
CA GLU A 69 12.20 2.94 -4.42
C GLU A 69 11.46 3.61 -3.27
N LEU A 70 10.12 3.70 -3.34
CA LEU A 70 9.31 4.29 -2.26
C LEU A 70 9.26 3.45 -0.97
N TYR A 71 9.64 2.17 -0.99
CA TYR A 71 9.80 1.39 0.25
C TYR A 71 11.12 1.68 0.97
N LYS A 72 12.08 2.33 0.30
CA LYS A 72 13.41 2.65 0.85
C LYS A 72 13.52 4.07 1.40
N ASP A 73 12.59 4.93 0.97
CA ASP A 73 12.50 6.34 1.36
C ASP A 73 11.72 6.50 2.66
#